data_AF-A0A932VCU2-F1
#
_entry.id   AF-A0A932VCU2-F1
#
_cell.length_a   1.000
_cell.length_b   1.000
_cell.length_c   1.000
_cell.angle_alpha   90.00
_cell.angle_beta   90.00
_cell.angle_gamma   90.00
#
_symmetry.space_group_name_H-M   'P 1'
#
loop_
_entity.id
_entity.type
_entity.pdbx_description
1 polymer ?
#
loop_
_entity_poly.entity_id
_entity_poly.type
_entity_poly.pdbx_seq_one_letter_code
_entity_poly.pdbx_strand_id
1 'polypeptide(L)' 'MPNTSNIEELRKQAQKLRISIVEMLTEARSGHPGGSLSTAEIVTALYFSEMRHDSKRPSWDERDRFVISKG' A
#
# COMPACT_ATOMS: atom_id res chain seq x y z
N MET A 1 -0.11 20.86 -0.70
CA MET A 1 0.54 20.72 -2.02
C MET A 1 0.76 19.24 -2.24
N PRO A 2 0.44 18.66 -3.41
CA PRO A 2 0.86 17.29 -3.67
C PRO A 2 2.38 17.31 -3.64
N ASN A 3 2.97 16.58 -2.69
CA ASN A 3 4.41 16.34 -2.68
C ASN A 3 4.73 15.74 -4.05
N THR A 4 5.69 16.31 -4.76
CA THR A 4 6.18 15.69 -5.99
C THR A 4 6.87 14.40 -5.57
N SER A 5 6.11 13.31 -5.55
CA SER A 5 6.59 12.03 -5.05
C SER A 5 7.62 11.47 -6.02
N ASN A 6 8.79 11.13 -5.48
CA ASN A 6 9.84 10.52 -6.27
C ASN A 6 9.35 9.16 -6.78
N ILE A 7 9.10 9.07 -8.08
CA ILE A 7 8.60 7.85 -8.74
C ILE A 7 9.53 6.65 -8.50
N GLU A 8 10.84 6.86 -8.40
CA GLU A 8 11.78 5.77 -8.10
C GLU A 8 11.61 5.24 -6.67
N GLU A 9 11.34 6.13 -5.71
CA GLU A 9 11.06 5.71 -4.34
C GLU A 9 9.74 4.95 -4.26
N LEU A 10 8.69 5.43 -4.94
CA LEU A 10 7.43 4.70 -5.02
C LEU A 10 7.61 3.31 -5.66
N ARG A 11 8.42 3.19 -6.72
CA ARG A 11 8.74 1.88 -7.32
C ARG A 11 9.44 0.95 -6.32
N LYS A 12 10.39 1.46 -5.54
CA LYS A 12 11.07 0.68 -4.48
C LYS A 12 10.09 0.25 -3.39
N GLN A 13 9.18 1.14 -2.97
CA GLN A 13 8.14 0.79 -1.98
C GLN A 13 7.18 -0.28 -2.52
N ALA A 14 6.74 -0.16 -3.77
CA ALA A 14 5.89 -1.18 -4.41
C ALA A 14 6.62 -2.53 -4.56
N GLN A 15 7.93 -2.52 -4.84
CA GLN A 15 8.74 -3.74 -4.84
C GLN A 15 8.81 -4.39 -3.46
N LYS A 16 9.08 -3.60 -2.41
CA LYS A 16 9.06 -4.09 -1.02
C LYS A 16 7.71 -4.69 -0.65
N LEU A 17 6.62 -4.00 -1.01
CA LEU A 17 5.26 -4.49 -0.77
C LEU A 17 5.01 -5.85 -1.43
N ARG A 18 5.46 -6.05 -2.68
CA ARG A 18 5.35 -7.36 -3.35
C ARG A 18 6.14 -8.45 -2.64
N ILE A 19 7.36 -8.16 -2.20
CA ILE A 19 8.18 -9.12 -1.45
C ILE A 19 7.45 -9.53 -0.17
N SER A 20 6.97 -8.56 0.62
CA SER A 20 6.21 -8.84 1.84
C SER A 20 4.93 -9.64 1.57
N ILE A 21 4.22 -9.36 0.49
CA ILE A 21 3.03 -10.17 0.08
C ILE A 21 3.43 -11.63 -0.11
N VAL A 22 4.50 -11.90 -0.87
CA VAL A 22 4.95 -13.27 -1.12
C VAL A 22 5.38 -13.95 0.18
N GLU A 23 6.19 -13.28 1.00
CA GLU A 23 6.67 -13.81 2.29
C GLU A 23 5.51 -14.17 3.22
N MET A 24 4.55 -13.26 3.40
CA MET A 24 3.39 -13.49 4.27
C MET A 24 2.51 -14.64 3.77
N LEU A 25 2.28 -14.73 2.46
CA LEU A 25 1.46 -15.80 1.88
C LEU A 25 2.17 -17.16 1.95
N THR A 26 3.48 -17.18 1.75
CA THR A 26 4.30 -18.40 1.90
C THR A 26 4.25 -18.90 3.33
N GLU A 27 4.43 -18.01 4.32
CA GLU A 27 4.35 -18.36 5.74
C GLU A 27 2.94 -18.88 6.11
N ALA A 28 1.89 -18.20 5.65
CA ALA A 28 0.51 -18.59 5.91
C ALA A 28 0.07 -19.86 5.14
N ARG A 29 0.83 -20.28 4.12
CA ARG A 29 0.48 -21.37 3.18
C ARG A 29 -0.91 -21.20 2.52
N SER A 30 -1.39 -19.96 2.43
CA SER A 30 -2.74 -19.63 1.97
C SER A 30 -2.85 -18.14 1.58
N GLY A 31 -3.85 -17.80 0.78
CA GLY A 31 -4.26 -16.43 0.45
C GLY A 31 -4.32 -16.12 -1.05
N HIS A 32 -4.40 -14.83 -1.40
CA HIS A 32 -4.70 -14.37 -2.77
C HIS A 32 -3.54 -13.57 -3.40
N PRO A 33 -2.53 -14.24 -4.00
CA PRO A 33 -1.34 -13.58 -4.53
C PRO A 33 -1.65 -12.64 -5.71
N GLY A 34 -2.41 -13.10 -6.70
CA GLY A 34 -2.70 -12.30 -7.90
C GLY A 34 -3.45 -11.00 -7.58
N GLY A 35 -4.46 -11.09 -6.71
CA GLY A 35 -5.21 -9.94 -6.23
C GLY A 35 -4.31 -8.94 -5.49
N SER A 36 -3.44 -9.41 -4.62
CA SER A 36 -2.56 -8.53 -3.84
C SER A 36 -1.47 -7.87 -4.70
N LEU A 37 -0.78 -8.66 -5.53
CA LEU A 37 0.33 -8.21 -6.37
C LEU A 37 -0.11 -7.21 -7.46
N SER A 38 -1.31 -7.39 -8.02
CA SER A 38 -1.83 -6.52 -9.08
C SER A 38 -2.14 -5.09 -8.62
N THR A 39 -2.26 -4.84 -7.31
CA THR A 39 -2.54 -3.49 -6.78
C THR A 39 -1.38 -2.86 -6.02
N ALA A 40 -0.19 -3.45 -6.06
CA ALA A 40 0.96 -2.95 -5.30
C ALA A 40 1.25 -1.47 -5.62
N GLU A 41 1.27 -1.07 -6.90
CA GLU A 41 1.48 0.32 -7.31
C GLU A 41 0.38 1.26 -6.82
N ILE A 42 -0.89 0.85 -6.96
CA ILE A 42 -2.03 1.69 -6.58
C ILE A 42 -2.01 1.96 -5.08
N VAL A 43 -1.85 0.91 -4.28
CA VAL A 43 -1.77 1.04 -2.81
C VAL A 43 -0.54 1.87 -2.42
N THR A 44 0.59 1.68 -3.09
CA THR A 44 1.80 2.46 -2.82
C THR A 44 1.61 3.94 -3.14
N ALA A 45 1.05 4.27 -4.30
CA ALA A 45 0.78 5.67 -4.65
C ALA A 45 -0.20 6.31 -3.66
N LEU A 46 -1.27 5.62 -3.29
CA LEU A 46 -2.23 6.13 -2.32
C LEU A 46 -1.58 6.38 -0.95
N TYR A 47 -0.91 5.39 -0.38
CA TYR A 47 -0.38 5.51 0.98
C TYR A 47 0.90 6.35 1.07
N PHE A 48 1.72 6.45 0.02
CA PHE A 48 3.01 7.15 0.12
C PHE A 48 3.07 8.46 -0.69
N SER A 49 2.02 8.82 -1.43
CA SER A 49 1.94 10.06 -2.21
C SER A 49 0.65 10.83 -1.98
N GLU A 50 -0.50 10.20 -2.25
CA GLU A 50 -1.75 10.93 -2.44
C GLU A 50 -2.57 11.13 -1.16
N MET A 51 -2.66 10.10 -0.31
CA MET A 51 -3.54 10.14 0.86
C MET A 51 -2.90 10.86 2.04
N ARG A 52 -3.68 11.77 2.62
CA ARG A 52 -3.40 12.37 3.92
C ARG A 52 -3.77 11.37 5.00
N HIS A 53 -2.76 10.77 5.62
CA HIS A 53 -2.93 9.85 6.73
C HIS A 53 -1.72 9.96 7.66
N ASP A 54 -1.89 9.51 8.90
CA ASP A 54 -0.82 9.45 9.90
C ASP A 54 -0.89 8.09 10.60
N SER A 55 0.14 7.26 10.41
CA SER A 55 0.22 5.92 11.00
C SER A 55 0.27 5.94 12.54
N LYS A 56 0.68 7.06 13.15
CA LYS A 56 0.67 7.25 14.61
C LYS A 56 -0.69 7.73 15.14
N ARG A 57 -1.56 8.23 14.26
CA ARG A 57 -2.92 8.71 14.59
C ARG A 57 -3.97 8.09 13.66
N PRO A 58 -4.14 6.75 13.68
CA PRO A 58 -5.02 6.05 12.73
C PRO A 58 -6.51 6.42 12.89
N SER A 59 -6.91 6.94 14.04
CA SER A 59 -8.27 7.42 14.32
C SER A 59 -8.50 8.90 13.99
N TRP A 60 -7.49 9.61 13.45
CA TRP A 60 -7.64 11.03 13.09
C TRP A 60 -8.83 11.24 12.14
N ASP A 61 -9.74 12.14 12.53
CA ASP A 61 -11.04 12.32 11.88
C ASP A 61 -10.95 12.82 10.44
N GLU A 62 -10.00 13.72 10.14
CA GLU A 62 -9.85 14.34 8.82
C GLU A 62 -8.95 13.56 7.86
N ARG A 63 -8.46 12.38 8.26
CA ARG A 63 -7.64 11.53 7.38
C ARG A 63 -8.46 11.10 6.16
N ASP A 64 -7.78 10.92 5.04
CA ASP A 64 -8.37 10.26 3.89
C ASP A 64 -8.58 8.77 4.22
N ARG A 65 -9.64 8.18 3.68
CA ARG A 65 -10.06 6.79 3.98
C ARG A 65 -9.89 5.91 2.77
N PHE A 66 -9.23 4.78 2.95
CA PHE A 66 -9.08 3.74 1.94
C PHE A 66 -9.92 2.53 2.30
N VAL A 67 -10.71 2.03 1.34
CA VAL A 67 -11.51 0.81 1.48
C VAL A 67 -11.15 -0.13 0.33
N ILE A 68 -10.63 -1.32 0.66
CA ILE A 68 -10.33 -2.35 -0.32
C ILE A 68 -11.55 -3.26 -0.52
N SER A 69 -12.36 -2.96 -1.53
CA SER A 69 -13.59 -3.74 -1.79
C SER A 69 -13.31 -5.17 -2.28
N LYS A 70 -12.09 -5.45 -2.74
CA LYS A 70 -11.64 -6.76 -3.24
C LYS A 70 -10.80 -7.53 -2.19
N GLY A 71 -11.19 -7.38 -0.92
CA GLY A 71 -10.58 -8.06 0.23
C GLY A 71 -11.01 -9.51 0.33
#